data_AF-A0A7Y0D8V2-F1
#
_entry.id   AF-A0A7Y0D8V2-F1
#
_cell.length_a   1.000
_cell.length_b   1.000
_cell.length_c   1.000
_cell.angle_alpha   90.00
_cell.angle_beta   90.00
_cell.angle_gamma   90.00
#
_symmetry.space_group_name_H-M   'P 1'
#
loop_
_entity.id
_entity.type
_entity.pdbx_description
1 polymer ?
#
loop_
_entity_poly.entity_id
_entity_poly.type
_entity_poly.pdbx_seq_one_letter_code
_entity_poly.pdbx_strand_id
1 'polypeptide(L)'
;MTDHEFDTDSGRVRQDTPASALDTWLQSLAVELGVGSDVLDVPAVLDAAASAAGCVGRPAGPLTTFLIGYAAAACPVESRPTALHDALERTTVLAGRWQERLARLDGQA
;
A
#
# COMPACT_ATOMS: atom_id res chain seq x y z
N MET A 1 -32.08 45.96 -19.19
CA MET A 1 -32.55 45.15 -18.05
C MET A 1 -32.42 43.72 -18.50
N THR A 2 -31.22 43.16 -18.36
CA THR A 2 -30.88 41.83 -18.85
C THR A 2 -30.86 40.92 -17.64
N ASP A 3 -31.68 39.88 -17.69
CA ASP A 3 -31.76 38.81 -16.70
C ASP A 3 -30.40 38.09 -16.59
N HIS A 4 -29.88 38.00 -15.36
CA HIS A 4 -28.81 37.06 -15.00
C HIS A 4 -29.39 36.02 -14.06
N GLU A 5 -29.96 35.00 -14.68
CA GLU A 5 -30.23 33.71 -14.06
C GLU A 5 -28.96 32.85 -14.12
N PHE A 6 -28.79 32.03 -13.08
CA PHE A 6 -27.75 31.02 -12.83
C PHE A 6 -26.43 31.51 -12.22
N ASP A 7 -26.46 31.72 -10.91
CA ASP A 7 -25.34 31.28 -10.06
C ASP A 7 -25.76 30.00 -9.32
N THR A 8 -25.74 28.88 -10.04
CA THR A 8 -25.53 27.60 -9.39
C THR A 8 -24.06 27.53 -8.99
N ASP A 9 -23.72 28.17 -7.87
CA ASP A 9 -22.59 27.75 -7.05
C ASP A 9 -22.97 26.36 -6.51
N SER A 10 -22.83 25.36 -7.37
CA SER A 10 -22.61 23.99 -6.96
C SER A 10 -21.21 23.94 -6.41
N GLY A 11 -21.01 24.62 -5.27
CA GLY A 11 -19.88 24.44 -4.40
C GLY A 11 -19.84 22.96 -4.09
N ARG A 12 -18.93 22.25 -4.76
CA ARG A 12 -18.70 20.83 -4.56
C ARG A 12 -18.54 20.62 -3.05
N VAL A 13 -19.58 20.08 -2.43
CA VAL A 13 -19.47 19.49 -1.10
C VAL A 13 -18.41 18.42 -1.27
N ARG A 14 -17.19 18.67 -0.77
CA ARG A 14 -16.24 17.59 -0.52
C ARG A 14 -16.94 16.70 0.49
N GLN A 15 -17.50 15.59 0.00
CA GLN A 15 -18.07 14.56 0.84
C GLN A 15 -16.90 13.98 1.62
N ASP A 16 -16.57 14.60 2.76
CA ASP A 16 -15.67 14.04 3.77
C ASP A 16 -16.37 12.80 4.30
N THR A 17 -16.21 11.69 3.58
CA THR A 17 -16.63 10.38 4.06
C THR A 17 -15.87 10.14 5.36
N PRO A 18 -16.53 9.81 6.47
CA PRO A 18 -15.83 9.55 7.72
C PRO A 18 -14.77 8.47 7.49
N ALA A 19 -13.54 8.79 7.93
CA ALA A 19 -12.41 7.88 7.83
C ALA A 19 -12.76 6.53 8.46
N SER A 20 -12.36 5.42 7.85
CA SER A 20 -12.62 4.10 8.41
C SER A 20 -11.91 3.93 9.76
N ALA A 21 -12.33 2.93 10.54
CA ALA A 21 -11.61 2.57 11.77
C ALA A 21 -10.14 2.23 11.50
N LEU A 22 -9.84 1.65 10.33
CA LEU A 22 -8.47 1.37 9.88
C LEU A 22 -7.70 2.67 9.61
N ASP A 23 -8.29 3.62 8.89
CA ASP A 23 -7.63 4.90 8.58
C ASP A 23 -7.32 5.67 9.87
N THR A 24 -8.27 5.70 10.80
CA THR A 24 -8.11 6.32 12.12
C THR A 24 -6.99 5.66 12.92
N TRP A 25 -6.94 4.32 12.90
CA TRP A 25 -5.88 3.56 13.54
C TRP A 25 -4.51 3.85 12.93
N LEU A 26 -4.40 3.81 11.61
CA LEU A 26 -3.14 4.08 10.89
C LEU A 26 -2.65 5.51 11.14
N GLN A 27 -3.54 6.49 11.15
CA GLN A 27 -3.18 7.87 11.50
C GLN A 27 -2.67 7.98 12.94
N SER A 28 -3.35 7.37 13.90
CA SER A 28 -2.94 7.38 15.31
C SER A 28 -1.58 6.73 15.51
N LEU A 29 -1.37 5.58 14.84
CA LEU A 29 -0.11 4.86 14.88
C LEU A 29 1.03 5.65 14.21
N ALA A 30 0.76 6.32 13.09
CA ALA A 30 1.74 7.16 12.41
C ALA A 30 2.23 8.30 13.31
N VAL A 31 1.32 8.95 14.04
CA VAL A 31 1.66 9.99 15.04
C VAL A 31 2.53 9.41 16.15
N GLU A 32 2.13 8.27 16.73
CA GLU A 32 2.87 7.60 17.81
C GLU A 32 4.30 7.21 17.37
N LEU A 33 4.46 6.75 16.14
CA LEU A 33 5.74 6.32 15.57
C LEU A 33 6.56 7.48 14.95
N GLY A 34 6.02 8.69 14.91
CA GLY A 34 6.69 9.86 14.31
C GLY A 34 6.91 9.73 12.80
N VAL A 35 5.99 9.08 12.07
CA VAL A 35 6.05 8.91 10.61
C VAL A 35 4.90 9.65 9.91
N GLY A 36 5.10 10.03 8.65
CA GLY A 36 4.06 10.65 7.82
C GLY A 36 2.94 9.65 7.49
N SER A 37 1.69 10.07 7.61
CA SER A 37 0.51 9.23 7.32
C SER A 37 0.25 9.04 5.82
N ASP A 38 0.86 9.87 4.97
CA ASP A 38 0.80 9.86 3.51
C ASP A 38 1.79 8.88 2.86
N VAL A 39 2.63 8.22 3.66
CA VAL A 39 3.72 7.37 3.18
C VAL A 39 3.22 5.98 2.74
N LEU A 40 2.05 5.53 3.20
CA LEU A 40 1.61 4.15 3.06
C LEU A 40 0.57 3.96 1.93
N ASP A 41 0.98 3.29 0.85
CA ASP A 41 0.06 2.72 -0.14
C ASP A 41 -0.54 1.41 0.40
N VAL A 42 -1.67 1.54 1.11
CA VAL A 42 -2.34 0.40 1.77
C VAL A 42 -2.70 -0.72 0.78
N PRO A 43 -3.33 -0.47 -0.37
CA PRO A 43 -3.58 -1.49 -1.38
C PRO A 43 -2.31 -2.24 -1.80
N ALA A 44 -1.24 -1.53 -2.15
CA ALA A 44 0.00 -2.17 -2.60
C ALA A 44 0.64 -3.05 -1.52
N VAL A 45 0.60 -2.62 -0.25
CA VAL A 45 1.09 -3.40 0.89
C VAL A 45 0.27 -4.68 1.08
N LEU A 46 -1.06 -4.59 0.97
CA LEU A 46 -1.94 -5.75 1.08
C LEU A 46 -1.76 -6.73 -0.08
N ASP A 47 -1.56 -6.23 -1.30
CA ASP A 47 -1.31 -7.06 -2.48
C ASP A 47 0.02 -7.81 -2.37
N ALA A 48 1.08 -7.15 -1.89
CA ALA A 48 2.37 -7.81 -1.63
C ALA A 48 2.23 -8.91 -0.54
N ALA A 49 1.49 -8.62 0.54
CA ALA A 49 1.23 -9.59 1.60
C ALA A 49 0.41 -10.79 1.11
N ALA A 50 -0.62 -10.53 0.32
CA ALA A 50 -1.50 -11.55 -0.27
C ALA A 50 -0.72 -12.44 -1.24
N SER A 51 0.11 -11.83 -2.10
CA SER A 51 0.99 -12.54 -3.03
C SER A 51 1.92 -13.48 -2.27
N ALA A 52 2.65 -12.98 -1.27
CA ALA A 52 3.55 -13.81 -0.47
C ALA A 52 2.82 -14.94 0.26
N ALA A 53 1.66 -14.67 0.86
CA ALA A 53 0.86 -15.68 1.56
C ALA A 53 0.28 -16.74 0.61
N GLY A 54 -0.11 -16.35 -0.60
CA GLY A 54 -0.59 -17.27 -1.64
C GLY A 54 0.53 -18.19 -2.16
N CYS A 55 1.75 -17.67 -2.26
CA CYS A 55 2.90 -18.42 -2.73
C CYS A 55 3.51 -19.36 -1.69
N VAL A 56 3.71 -18.87 -0.47
CA VAL A 56 4.54 -19.54 0.56
C VAL A 56 3.68 -20.14 1.67
N GLY A 57 2.44 -19.69 1.82
CA GLY A 57 1.58 -20.03 2.96
C GLY A 57 1.82 -19.11 4.17
N ARG A 58 1.07 -19.35 5.24
CA ARG A 58 1.22 -18.59 6.49
C ARG A 58 2.51 -19.03 7.20
N PRO A 59 3.31 -18.10 7.78
CA PRO A 59 3.04 -16.68 8.06
C PRO A 59 3.70 -15.69 7.07
N ALA A 60 3.82 -16.02 5.78
CA ALA A 60 4.63 -15.22 4.85
C ALA A 60 4.16 -13.76 4.67
N GLY A 61 2.85 -13.49 4.69
CA GLY A 61 2.32 -12.13 4.51
C GLY A 61 2.89 -11.11 5.51
N PRO A 62 2.69 -11.29 6.83
CA PRO A 62 3.24 -10.40 7.85
C PRO A 62 4.77 -10.27 7.84
N LEU A 63 5.50 -11.36 7.60
CA LEU A 63 6.96 -11.32 7.55
C LEU A 63 7.47 -10.54 6.32
N THR A 64 6.76 -10.66 5.21
CA THR A 64 7.07 -9.93 3.97
C THR A 64 6.88 -8.43 4.16
N THR A 65 5.74 -7.99 4.71
CA THR A 65 5.49 -6.56 4.91
C THR A 65 6.45 -5.94 5.93
N PHE A 66 6.83 -6.69 6.97
CA PHE A 66 7.88 -6.26 7.90
C PHE A 66 9.21 -6.02 7.19
N LEU A 67 9.67 -6.96 6.36
CA LEU A 67 10.94 -6.83 5.62
C LEU A 67 10.92 -5.70 4.60
N ILE A 68 9.80 -5.49 3.91
CA ILE A 68 9.62 -4.35 2.98
C ILE A 68 9.80 -3.03 3.75
N GLY A 69 9.09 -2.86 4.86
CA GLY A 69 9.19 -1.66 5.69
C GLY A 69 10.60 -1.46 6.25
N TYR A 70 11.23 -2.53 6.72
CA TYR A 70 12.60 -2.50 7.23
C TYR A 70 13.62 -2.09 6.16
N ALA A 71 13.51 -2.65 4.95
CA ALA A 71 14.39 -2.33 3.83
C ALA A 71 14.22 -0.87 3.38
N ALA A 72 12.99 -0.38 3.29
CA ALA A 72 12.72 1.01 2.94
C ALA A 72 13.25 1.98 4.01
N ALA A 73 13.12 1.62 5.29
CA ALA A 73 13.61 2.43 6.40
C ALA A 73 15.15 2.53 6.47
N ALA A 74 15.87 1.58 5.86
CA ALA A 74 17.33 1.59 5.78
C ALA A 74 17.89 2.56 4.72
N CYS A 75 17.04 3.13 3.87
CA CYS A 75 17.42 4.13 2.87
C CYS A 75 17.47 5.56 3.44
N PRO A 76 18.19 6.50 2.77
CA PRO A 76 18.14 7.92 3.12
C PRO A 76 16.71 8.46 3.22
N VAL A 77 16.47 9.38 4.15
CA VAL A 77 15.13 9.83 4.56
C VAL A 77 14.30 10.30 3.36
N GLU A 78 14.92 11.09 2.49
CA GLU A 78 14.37 11.66 1.27
C GLU A 78 13.99 10.61 0.20
N SER A 79 14.61 9.43 0.25
CA SER A 79 14.36 8.35 -0.71
C SER A 79 13.41 7.27 -0.16
N ARG A 80 13.04 7.29 1.12
CA ARG A 80 12.23 6.23 1.74
C ARG A 80 10.88 5.98 1.07
N PRO A 81 10.10 7.00 0.63
CA PRO A 81 8.85 6.75 -0.09
C PRO A 81 9.07 5.98 -1.39
N THR A 82 10.06 6.38 -2.19
CA THR A 82 10.43 5.68 -3.42
C THR A 82 10.99 4.29 -3.13
N ALA A 83 11.83 4.15 -2.11
CA ALA A 83 12.38 2.85 -1.70
C ALA A 83 11.29 1.86 -1.25
N LEU A 84 10.23 2.34 -0.59
CA LEU A 84 9.06 1.54 -0.24
C LEU A 84 8.32 1.07 -1.49
N HIS A 85 8.04 1.97 -2.42
CA HIS A 85 7.40 1.61 -3.70
C HIS A 85 8.22 0.58 -4.48
N ASP A 86 9.52 0.82 -4.63
CA ASP A 86 10.44 -0.11 -5.30
C ASP A 86 10.49 -1.47 -4.58
N ALA A 87 10.45 -1.47 -3.24
CA ALA A 87 10.45 -2.72 -2.46
C ALA A 87 9.15 -3.51 -2.64
N LEU A 88 8.01 -2.84 -2.72
CA LEU A 88 6.72 -3.45 -3.04
C LEU A 88 6.75 -4.08 -4.44
N GLU A 89 7.19 -3.33 -5.45
CA GLU A 89 7.29 -3.84 -6.84
C GLU A 89 8.21 -5.06 -6.93
N ARG A 90 9.42 -4.97 -6.36
CA ARG A 90 10.39 -6.08 -6.34
C ARG A 90 9.83 -7.31 -5.63
N THR A 91 9.04 -7.13 -4.57
CA THR A 91 8.39 -8.22 -3.86
C THR A 91 7.35 -8.90 -4.73
N THR A 92 6.50 -8.14 -5.42
CA THR A 92 5.49 -8.69 -6.34
C THR A 92 6.14 -9.50 -7.47
N VAL A 93 7.21 -8.97 -8.07
CA VAL A 93 7.98 -9.70 -9.09
C VAL A 93 8.59 -10.99 -8.53
N LEU A 94 9.15 -10.95 -7.33
CA LEU A 94 9.71 -12.13 -6.67
C LEU A 94 8.64 -13.18 -6.37
N ALA A 95 7.48 -12.77 -5.88
CA ALA A 95 6.35 -13.66 -5.61
C ALA A 95 5.88 -14.38 -6.88
N GLY A 96 5.76 -13.67 -8.01
CA GLY A 96 5.42 -14.27 -9.31
C GLY A 96 6.44 -15.32 -9.75
N ARG A 97 7.74 -15.01 -9.68
CA ARG A 97 8.82 -15.98 -9.99
C ARG A 97 8.77 -17.22 -9.09
N TRP A 98 8.36 -17.05 -7.83
CA TRP A 98 8.19 -18.17 -6.91
C TRP A 98 7.00 -19.07 -7.32
N GLN A 99 5.87 -18.48 -7.73
CA GLN A 99 4.72 -19.25 -8.22
C GLN A 99 5.09 -20.08 -9.44
N GLU A 100 5.77 -19.48 -10.43
CA GLU A 100 6.25 -20.22 -11.60
C GLU A 100 7.20 -21.36 -11.20
N ARG A 101 8.05 -21.14 -10.20
CA ARG A 101 8.94 -22.17 -9.67
C ARG A 101 8.15 -23.32 -9.05
N LEU A 102 7.13 -23.02 -8.24
CA LEU A 102 6.27 -24.05 -7.64
C LEU A 102 5.50 -24.83 -8.73
N ALA A 103 4.93 -24.16 -9.72
CA ALA A 103 4.24 -24.81 -10.83
C ALA A 103 5.14 -25.79 -11.61
N ARG A 104 6.41 -25.41 -11.84
CA ARG A 104 7.41 -26.31 -12.45
C ARG A 104 7.72 -27.52 -11.56
N LEU A 105 7.78 -27.34 -10.24
CA LEU A 105 8.02 -28.43 -9.29
C LEU A 105 6.82 -29.38 -9.22
N ASP A 106 5.61 -28.84 -9.38
CA ASP A 106 4.35 -29.60 -9.38
C ASP A 106 4.08 -30.31 -10.72
N GLY A 107 4.97 -30.18 -11.72
CA GLY A 107 4.92 -30.95 -12.97
C GLY A 107 4.02 -30.37 -14.07
N GLN A 108 3.62 -29.10 -13.96
CA GLN A 108 2.95 -28.35 -15.02
C GLN A 108 4.02 -27.61 -15.84
N ALA A 109 4.65 -28.31 -16.78
CA ALA A 109 5.59 -27.75 -17.76
C ALA A 109 4.88 -27.48 -19.09
#